data_AF-A0A1W9PKX3-F1
#
_entry.id   AF-A0A1W9PKX3-F1
#
_cell.length_a   1.000
_cell.length_b   1.000
_cell.length_c   1.000
_cell.angle_alpha   90.00
_cell.angle_beta   90.00
_cell.angle_gamma   90.00
#
_symmetry.space_group_name_H-M   'P 1'
#
loop_
_entity.id
_entity.type
_entity.pdbx_description
1 polymer ?
#
loop_
_entity_poly.entity_id
_entity_poly.type
_entity_poly.pdbx_seq_one_letter_code
_entity_poly.pdbx_strand_id
1 'polypeptide(L)'
;MLSWLSSVYQWRDHKILGTGIGTYQVLTISYMGDIIKDHPRFIYGWNNFKRTHNDYLQVLGETGILGFLSIIFLLSSLVYYLFRVMKDIKDRDDALLFLSLAFGFSVFAMQSFFSFPGHLLPNGFAALFLASSAVGRYFAEGKPFSREVKIKGKLLVVLWLVLMSLTLTSTYLRWNYFVSEVYFKTGNSSYTLINKIRNELNKLSSYERNFRKSLEDLQKMEGQYSFLKPENFKRIVTEEFKKKGLTISDEEVEALRLKEIETQRSKIMANLEKVENVRKELSDRMFEEYKKALNCFLKCLNLNHTYGKSYFYLASLSLQPYRIEEIVSDLMNSKGKEFKNKLEKLLKQEYDAFQKMIDERYKIKDFLFLSKLPEDVLKEKLKIADVVTTQALLDSVGLYRTSLLYFNERNTYKALATRYNDLHKVSKILYTRLPDEFIEEKDLLKENILKYFDEFVKYAKQTIHNLPGAWNRFRDWKNPNVRVAV
;
A
#
# COMPACT_ATOMS: atom_id res chain seq x y z
N MET A 1 -19.32 15.62 -10.19
CA MET A 1 -19.98 14.87 -11.27
C MET A 1 -19.46 13.44 -11.39
N LEU A 2 -18.17 13.19 -11.62
CA LEU A 2 -17.63 11.82 -11.75
C LEU A 2 -17.89 10.96 -10.49
N SER A 3 -17.64 11.51 -9.29
CA SER A 3 -17.94 10.83 -8.03
C SER A 3 -19.43 10.52 -7.85
N TRP A 4 -20.31 11.46 -8.25
CA TRP A 4 -21.77 11.29 -8.18
C TRP A 4 -22.23 10.14 -9.08
N LEU A 5 -21.76 10.13 -10.32
CA LEU A 5 -22.06 9.06 -11.27
C LEU A 5 -21.53 7.71 -10.79
N SER A 6 -20.39 7.67 -10.08
CA SER A 6 -19.87 6.43 -9.50
C SER A 6 -20.86 5.76 -8.55
N SER A 7 -21.55 6.53 -7.72
CA SER A 7 -22.61 5.97 -6.86
C SER A 7 -23.83 5.51 -7.64
N VAL A 8 -24.18 6.20 -8.72
CA VAL A 8 -25.29 5.79 -9.59
C VAL A 8 -24.97 4.49 -10.31
N TYR A 9 -23.74 4.32 -10.82
CA TYR A 9 -23.29 3.06 -11.43
C TYR A 9 -23.27 1.94 -10.41
N GLN A 10 -22.77 2.19 -9.20
CA GLN A 10 -22.83 1.25 -8.09
C GLN A 10 -24.25 0.80 -7.74
N TRP A 11 -25.21 1.73 -7.74
CA TRP A 11 -26.62 1.41 -7.53
C TRP A 11 -27.23 0.59 -8.68
N ARG A 12 -26.83 0.83 -9.93
CA ARG A 12 -27.36 0.09 -11.09
C ARG A 12 -27.11 -1.42 -10.98
N ASP A 13 -25.98 -1.80 -10.39
CA ASP A 13 -25.61 -3.19 -10.19
C ASP A 13 -26.35 -3.84 -9.02
N HIS A 14 -26.66 -3.07 -7.97
CA HIS A 14 -27.31 -3.57 -6.74
C HIS A 14 -28.44 -2.65 -6.28
N LYS A 15 -29.57 -2.69 -6.98
CA LYS A 15 -30.63 -1.68 -6.86
C LYS A 15 -31.34 -1.63 -5.51
N ILE A 16 -31.58 -2.79 -4.88
CA ILE A 16 -32.48 -2.90 -3.72
C ILE A 16 -31.74 -2.58 -2.42
N LEU A 17 -30.69 -3.36 -2.11
CA LEU A 17 -29.93 -3.28 -0.87
C LEU A 17 -28.57 -2.57 -1.03
N GLY A 18 -28.21 -2.16 -2.26
CA GLY A 18 -26.88 -1.64 -2.54
C GLY A 18 -25.81 -2.71 -2.37
N THR A 19 -24.57 -2.25 -2.33
CA THR A 19 -23.39 -3.13 -2.15
C THR A 19 -22.91 -3.23 -0.70
N GLY A 20 -23.56 -2.55 0.24
CA GLY A 20 -23.20 -2.47 1.65
C GLY A 20 -22.54 -1.15 2.06
N ILE A 21 -22.73 -0.76 3.31
CA ILE A 21 -22.19 0.50 3.88
C ILE A 21 -20.66 0.52 3.81
N GLY A 22 -20.10 1.65 3.36
CA GLY A 22 -18.66 1.86 3.27
C GLY A 22 -17.98 1.19 2.07
N THR A 23 -18.74 0.60 1.14
CA THR A 23 -18.17 -0.05 -0.05
C THR A 23 -17.85 0.91 -1.19
N TYR A 24 -18.35 2.16 -1.17
CA TYR A 24 -18.04 3.14 -2.21
C TYR A 24 -16.53 3.30 -2.40
N GLN A 25 -15.77 3.50 -1.31
CA GLN A 25 -14.32 3.70 -1.36
C GLN A 25 -13.52 2.51 -1.94
N VAL A 26 -14.13 1.32 -1.97
CA VAL A 26 -13.55 0.08 -2.51
C VAL A 26 -13.95 -0.09 -3.98
N LEU A 27 -15.20 0.18 -4.35
CA LEU A 27 -15.71 -0.11 -5.69
C LEU A 27 -15.57 1.05 -6.68
N THR A 28 -15.49 2.29 -6.18
CA THR A 28 -15.57 3.52 -6.99
C THR A 28 -14.53 3.60 -8.11
N ILE A 29 -13.31 3.08 -7.89
CA ILE A 29 -12.24 3.11 -8.90
C ILE A 29 -12.64 2.31 -10.14
N SER A 30 -13.30 1.18 -9.97
CA SER A 30 -13.77 0.35 -11.09
C SER A 30 -14.90 1.04 -11.85
N TYR A 31 -15.91 1.54 -11.13
CA TYR A 31 -17.03 2.26 -11.74
C TYR A 31 -16.59 3.54 -12.47
N MET A 32 -15.56 4.23 -11.97
CA MET A 32 -15.00 5.40 -12.66
C MET A 32 -14.39 5.05 -14.02
N GLY A 33 -13.80 3.86 -14.16
CA GLY A 33 -13.32 3.37 -15.45
C GLY A 33 -14.46 3.24 -16.46
N ASP A 34 -15.58 2.64 -16.02
CA ASP A 34 -16.77 2.47 -16.86
C ASP A 34 -17.41 3.83 -17.22
N ILE A 35 -17.51 4.75 -16.25
CA ILE A 35 -18.05 6.09 -16.50
C ILE A 35 -17.20 6.87 -17.49
N ILE A 36 -15.86 6.76 -17.43
CA ILE A 36 -15.01 7.48 -18.38
C ILE A 36 -15.08 6.84 -19.76
N LYS A 37 -15.24 5.52 -19.85
CA LYS A 37 -15.51 4.85 -21.12
C LYS A 37 -16.81 5.36 -21.76
N ASP A 38 -17.88 5.46 -20.98
CA ASP A 38 -19.20 5.90 -21.47
C ASP A 38 -19.26 7.43 -21.67
N HIS A 39 -18.48 8.18 -20.90
CA HIS A 39 -18.44 9.64 -20.90
C HIS A 39 -16.99 10.19 -20.85
N PRO A 40 -16.23 10.11 -21.96
CA PRO A 40 -14.81 10.47 -22.00
C PRO A 40 -14.47 11.88 -21.53
N ARG A 41 -15.40 12.83 -21.64
CA ARG A 41 -15.24 14.21 -21.15
C ARG A 41 -14.88 14.32 -19.66
N PHE A 42 -15.24 13.34 -18.84
CA PHE A 42 -14.98 13.36 -17.40
C PHE A 42 -13.55 12.98 -17.00
N ILE A 43 -12.70 12.62 -17.96
CA ILE A 43 -11.31 12.22 -17.73
C ILE A 43 -10.49 13.27 -16.97
N TYR A 44 -10.71 14.56 -17.23
CA TYR A 44 -10.03 15.66 -16.52
C TYR A 44 -10.41 15.76 -15.03
N GLY A 45 -11.61 15.29 -14.70
CA GLY A 45 -12.15 15.24 -13.34
C GLY A 45 -11.74 14.00 -12.55
N TRP A 46 -10.93 13.10 -13.13
CA TRP A 46 -10.51 11.88 -12.46
C TRP A 46 -9.66 12.18 -11.22
N ASN A 47 -10.05 11.59 -10.09
CA ASN A 47 -9.32 11.63 -8.82
C ASN A 47 -9.68 10.37 -8.00
N ASN A 48 -8.88 10.04 -6.98
CA ASN A 48 -9.14 8.92 -6.09
C ASN A 48 -10.17 9.29 -5.02
N PHE A 49 -11.42 9.54 -5.44
CA PHE A 49 -12.48 9.93 -4.54
C PHE A 49 -12.79 8.79 -3.57
N LYS A 50 -12.71 9.07 -2.26
CA LYS A 50 -13.09 8.11 -1.21
C LYS A 50 -14.55 8.26 -0.76
N ARG A 51 -15.23 9.28 -1.27
CA ARG A 51 -16.65 9.60 -1.02
C ARG A 51 -17.29 10.12 -2.29
N THR A 52 -18.61 10.05 -2.34
CA THR A 52 -19.40 10.53 -3.48
C THR A 52 -19.40 12.06 -3.55
N HIS A 53 -19.10 12.77 -2.46
CA HIS A 53 -19.38 14.22 -2.33
C HIS A 53 -20.87 14.54 -2.53
N ASN A 54 -21.72 13.62 -2.09
CA ASN A 54 -23.17 13.74 -1.98
C ASN A 54 -23.61 12.56 -1.10
N ASP A 55 -23.99 12.83 0.15
CA ASP A 55 -24.31 11.77 1.12
C ASP A 55 -25.53 10.95 0.67
N TYR A 56 -26.50 11.56 -0.01
CA TYR A 56 -27.70 10.88 -0.49
C TYR A 56 -27.41 9.88 -1.62
N LEU A 57 -26.58 10.28 -2.59
CA LEU A 57 -26.14 9.39 -3.66
C LEU A 57 -25.22 8.29 -3.11
N GLN A 58 -24.37 8.61 -2.12
CA GLN A 58 -23.58 7.58 -1.45
C GLN A 58 -24.48 6.53 -0.79
N VAL A 59 -25.53 6.97 -0.07
CA VAL A 59 -26.54 6.07 0.51
C VAL A 59 -27.24 5.25 -0.57
N LEU A 60 -27.64 5.87 -1.69
CA LEU A 60 -28.26 5.15 -2.81
C LEU A 60 -27.35 4.03 -3.35
N GLY A 61 -26.06 4.31 -3.54
CA GLY A 61 -25.09 3.30 -4.01
C GLY A 61 -24.82 2.20 -2.99
N GLU A 62 -24.66 2.55 -1.70
CA GLU A 62 -24.25 1.62 -0.66
C GLU A 62 -25.41 0.83 -0.04
N THR A 63 -26.61 1.38 -0.02
CA THR A 63 -27.79 0.77 0.64
C THR A 63 -28.99 0.58 -0.28
N GLY A 64 -28.86 0.97 -1.56
CA GLY A 64 -29.89 0.81 -2.56
C GLY A 64 -31.07 1.75 -2.34
N ILE A 65 -32.17 1.44 -3.05
CA ILE A 65 -33.39 2.23 -2.98
C ILE A 65 -34.03 2.20 -1.59
N LEU A 66 -33.85 1.11 -0.82
CA LEU A 66 -34.44 0.99 0.52
C LEU A 66 -33.83 1.99 1.51
N GLY A 67 -32.50 2.08 1.56
CA GLY A 67 -31.85 3.08 2.42
C GLY A 67 -32.05 4.50 1.90
N PHE A 68 -32.07 4.71 0.58
CA PHE A 68 -32.38 6.02 0.01
C PHE A 68 -33.80 6.50 0.38
N LEU A 69 -34.82 5.66 0.20
CA LEU A 69 -36.20 5.97 0.58
C LEU A 69 -36.36 6.20 2.08
N SER A 70 -35.58 5.49 2.91
CA SER A 70 -35.58 5.73 4.36
C SER A 70 -35.11 7.14 4.71
N ILE A 71 -34.10 7.67 4.00
CA ILE A 71 -33.65 9.06 4.18
C ILE A 71 -34.69 10.05 3.66
N ILE A 72 -35.26 9.80 2.48
CA ILE A 72 -36.33 10.66 1.95
C ILE A 72 -37.50 10.72 2.91
N PHE A 73 -37.92 9.56 3.45
CA PHE A 73 -38.97 9.48 4.46
C PHE A 73 -38.63 10.29 5.72
N LEU A 74 -37.40 10.18 6.23
CA LEU A 74 -36.95 10.98 7.37
C LEU A 74 -37.04 12.49 7.07
N LEU A 75 -36.48 12.94 5.95
CA LEU A 75 -36.48 14.36 5.58
C LEU A 75 -37.90 14.89 5.39
N SER A 76 -38.75 14.17 4.67
CA SER A 76 -40.16 14.54 4.47
C SER A 76 -40.93 14.58 5.80
N SER A 77 -40.66 13.65 6.71
CA SER A 77 -41.26 13.64 8.06
C SER A 77 -40.82 14.84 8.88
N LEU A 78 -39.55 15.22 8.84
CA LEU A 78 -39.03 16.39 9.55
C LEU A 78 -39.58 17.71 8.98
N VAL A 79 -39.73 17.82 7.66
CA VAL A 79 -40.38 18.98 7.02
C VAL A 79 -41.85 19.07 7.40
N TYR A 80 -42.57 17.95 7.36
CA TYR A 80 -43.96 17.90 7.82
C TYR A 80 -44.08 18.33 9.30
N TYR A 81 -43.18 17.81 10.14
CA TYR A 81 -43.13 18.12 11.56
C TYR A 81 -42.83 19.61 11.83
N LEU A 82 -41.88 20.21 11.09
CA LEU A 82 -41.58 21.65 11.12
C LEU A 82 -42.85 22.50 10.96
N PHE A 83 -43.62 22.25 9.90
CA PHE A 83 -44.86 23.00 9.64
C PHE A 83 -45.94 22.75 10.70
N ARG A 84 -45.99 21.54 11.27
CA ARG A 84 -46.99 21.22 12.29
C ARG A 84 -46.68 21.92 13.62
N VAL A 85 -45.43 21.91 14.05
CA VAL A 85 -45.00 22.60 15.28
C VAL A 85 -45.14 24.11 15.14
N MET A 86 -44.71 24.68 14.02
CA MET A 86 -44.79 26.13 13.79
C MET A 86 -46.21 26.70 13.84
N LYS A 87 -47.24 25.91 13.50
CA LYS A 87 -48.64 26.34 13.59
C LYS A 87 -49.14 26.49 15.03
N ASP A 88 -48.49 25.80 15.97
CA ASP A 88 -48.99 25.66 17.34
C ASP A 88 -48.15 26.46 18.35
N ILE A 89 -46.92 26.85 17.99
CA ILE A 89 -46.10 27.74 18.83
C ILE A 89 -46.72 29.15 18.84
N LYS A 90 -46.99 29.67 20.04
CA LYS A 90 -47.53 31.02 20.26
C LYS A 90 -46.46 32.01 20.72
N ASP A 91 -45.49 31.52 21.49
CA ASP A 91 -44.42 32.35 22.02
C ASP A 91 -43.34 32.63 20.97
N ARG A 92 -42.84 33.86 20.95
CA ARG A 92 -41.87 34.31 19.94
C ARG A 92 -40.51 33.67 20.17
N ASP A 93 -40.06 33.57 21.42
CA ASP A 93 -38.73 33.06 21.73
C ASP A 93 -38.66 31.55 21.47
N ASP A 94 -39.73 30.82 21.78
CA ASP A 94 -39.89 29.41 21.39
C ASP A 94 -39.88 29.22 19.87
N ALA A 95 -40.56 30.10 19.13
CA ALA A 95 -40.58 30.03 17.67
C ALA A 95 -39.17 30.27 17.10
N LEU A 96 -38.45 31.26 17.64
CA LEU A 96 -37.07 31.54 17.25
C LEU A 96 -36.12 30.40 17.59
N LEU A 97 -36.26 29.79 18.78
CA LEU A 97 -35.46 28.63 19.19
C LEU A 97 -35.73 27.44 18.26
N PHE A 98 -36.99 27.10 18.02
CA PHE A 98 -37.35 25.98 17.14
C PHE A 98 -36.86 26.20 15.71
N LEU A 99 -37.07 27.40 15.14
CA LEU A 99 -36.59 27.75 13.81
C LEU A 99 -35.06 27.70 13.74
N SER A 100 -34.35 28.12 14.79
CA SER A 100 -32.88 28.05 14.84
C SER A 100 -32.39 26.60 14.78
N LEU A 101 -33.01 25.70 15.55
CA LEU A 101 -32.70 24.26 15.53
C LEU A 101 -33.01 23.63 14.16
N ALA A 102 -34.20 23.90 13.63
CA ALA A 102 -34.66 23.36 12.35
C ALA A 102 -33.83 23.87 11.17
N PHE A 103 -33.49 25.16 11.16
CA PHE A 103 -32.65 25.76 10.13
C PHE A 103 -31.22 25.23 10.21
N GLY A 104 -30.65 25.09 11.42
CA GLY A 104 -29.33 24.49 11.60
C GLY A 104 -29.25 23.07 11.03
N PHE A 105 -30.27 22.23 11.27
CA PHE A 105 -30.36 20.90 10.65
C PHE A 105 -30.57 20.99 9.12
N SER A 106 -31.40 21.92 8.66
CA SER A 106 -31.69 22.10 7.22
C SER A 106 -30.44 22.52 6.43
N VAL A 107 -29.56 23.34 7.01
CA VAL A 107 -28.26 23.69 6.43
C VAL A 107 -27.39 22.44 6.27
N PHE A 108 -27.33 21.57 7.29
CA PHE A 108 -26.62 20.30 7.19
C PHE A 108 -27.21 19.39 6.11
N ALA A 109 -28.54 19.24 6.05
CA ALA A 109 -29.22 18.45 5.03
C ALA A 109 -28.95 19.00 3.61
N MET A 110 -29.05 20.32 3.42
CA MET A 110 -28.74 20.97 2.15
C MET A 110 -27.27 20.78 1.75
N GLN A 111 -26.33 20.95 2.70
CA GLN A 111 -24.91 20.73 2.46
C GLN A 111 -24.60 19.27 2.07
N SER A 112 -25.37 18.32 2.58
CA SER A 112 -25.26 16.88 2.25
C SER A 112 -25.58 16.55 0.79
N PHE A 113 -26.26 17.44 0.05
CA PHE A 113 -26.44 17.29 -1.41
C PHE A 113 -25.17 17.63 -2.20
N PHE A 114 -24.37 18.57 -1.71
CA PHE A 114 -23.20 19.09 -2.43
C PHE A 114 -21.87 18.53 -1.90
N SER A 115 -21.89 17.93 -0.71
CA SER A 115 -20.71 17.46 -0.01
C SER A 115 -21.03 16.22 0.83
N PHE A 116 -20.19 15.92 1.81
CA PHE A 116 -20.25 14.72 2.63
C PHE A 116 -20.14 15.00 4.14
N PRO A 117 -20.82 16.03 4.69
CA PRO A 117 -20.66 16.43 6.08
C PRO A 117 -21.06 15.32 7.06
N GLY A 118 -21.96 14.41 6.71
CA GLY A 118 -22.37 13.29 7.57
C GLY A 118 -21.24 12.30 7.87
N HIS A 119 -20.23 12.22 7.00
CA HIS A 119 -19.04 11.40 7.22
C HIS A 119 -18.02 12.06 8.17
N LEU A 120 -18.20 13.34 8.51
CA LEU A 120 -17.40 14.05 9.51
C LEU A 120 -18.16 13.99 10.85
N LEU A 121 -17.63 13.21 11.79
CA LEU A 121 -18.30 12.93 13.07
C LEU A 121 -18.80 14.19 13.81
N PRO A 122 -18.03 15.29 13.92
CA PRO A 122 -18.52 16.50 14.60
C PRO A 122 -19.79 17.07 13.95
N ASN A 123 -19.84 17.10 12.61
CA ASN A 123 -20.98 17.64 11.88
C ASN A 123 -22.20 16.73 11.99
N GLY A 124 -22.00 15.41 11.86
CA GLY A 124 -23.06 14.42 12.04
C GLY A 124 -23.67 14.46 13.45
N PHE A 125 -22.84 14.59 14.50
CA PHE A 125 -23.32 14.73 15.87
C PHE A 125 -24.03 16.06 16.13
N ALA A 126 -23.53 17.17 15.58
CA ALA A 126 -24.22 18.45 15.67
C ALA A 126 -25.59 18.39 15.01
N ALA A 127 -25.69 17.85 13.79
CA ALA A 127 -26.97 17.68 13.11
C ALA A 127 -27.94 16.78 13.89
N LEU A 128 -27.44 15.67 14.44
CA LEU A 128 -28.24 14.77 15.28
C LEU A 128 -28.73 15.48 16.54
N PHE A 129 -27.89 16.28 17.20
CA PHE A 129 -28.25 17.06 18.38
C PHE A 129 -29.33 18.10 18.07
N LEU A 130 -29.18 18.84 16.97
CA LEU A 130 -30.15 19.85 16.53
C LEU A 130 -31.51 19.20 16.20
N ALA A 131 -31.50 18.13 15.41
CA ALA A 131 -32.72 17.40 15.07
C ALA A 131 -33.39 16.80 16.30
N SER A 132 -32.62 16.15 17.18
CA SER A 132 -33.13 15.51 18.41
C SER A 132 -33.72 16.53 19.38
N SER A 133 -33.10 17.71 19.50
CA SER A 133 -33.62 18.80 20.32
C SER A 133 -34.92 19.36 19.74
N ALA A 134 -35.00 19.53 18.42
CA ALA A 134 -36.19 20.03 17.73
C ALA A 134 -37.39 19.06 17.82
N VAL A 135 -37.15 17.74 17.78
CA VAL A 135 -38.19 16.71 17.95
C VAL A 135 -38.33 16.24 19.40
N GLY A 136 -37.66 16.91 20.34
CA GLY A 136 -37.71 16.59 21.76
C GLY A 136 -39.05 16.94 22.39
N ARG A 137 -39.28 16.43 23.61
CA ARG A 137 -40.54 16.60 24.35
C ARG A 137 -41.07 18.03 24.37
N TYR A 138 -40.18 19.00 24.54
CA TYR A 138 -40.51 20.43 24.62
C TYR A 138 -41.37 20.92 23.44
N PHE A 139 -41.03 20.52 22.20
CA PHE A 139 -41.77 20.90 20.99
C PHE A 139 -42.72 19.81 20.49
N ALA A 140 -42.45 18.55 20.85
CA ALA A 140 -43.16 17.39 20.33
C ALA A 140 -44.45 17.07 21.05
N GLU A 141 -44.70 17.56 22.26
CA GLU A 141 -45.87 17.18 23.04
C GLU A 141 -47.19 17.41 22.27
N GLY A 142 -48.00 16.35 22.15
CA GLY A 142 -49.27 16.35 21.41
C GLY A 142 -49.16 16.40 19.88
N LYS A 143 -47.97 16.21 19.29
CA LYS A 143 -47.74 16.25 17.84
C LYS A 143 -47.80 14.86 17.19
N PRO A 144 -47.92 14.78 15.85
CA PRO A 144 -47.72 13.52 15.13
C PRO A 144 -46.34 12.93 15.45
N PHE A 145 -46.27 11.61 15.59
CA PHE A 145 -45.05 10.85 15.96
C PHE A 145 -44.55 11.03 17.41
N SER A 146 -45.22 11.81 18.27
CA SER A 146 -44.78 12.08 19.65
C SER A 146 -45.44 11.17 20.71
N ARG A 147 -45.51 9.86 20.46
CA ARG A 147 -46.16 8.94 21.40
C ARG A 147 -45.29 8.72 22.64
N GLU A 148 -45.86 8.97 23.82
CA GLU A 148 -45.20 8.60 25.07
C GLU A 148 -45.20 7.08 25.24
N VAL A 149 -44.01 6.47 25.27
CA VAL A 149 -43.85 5.05 25.57
C VAL A 149 -43.35 4.91 27.00
N LYS A 150 -44.20 4.41 27.90
CA LYS A 150 -43.82 4.14 29.30
C LYS A 150 -43.09 2.80 29.38
N ILE A 151 -41.76 2.85 29.39
CA ILE A 151 -40.92 1.67 29.55
C ILE A 151 -40.74 1.39 31.05
N LYS A 152 -41.14 0.19 31.53
CA LYS A 152 -41.02 -0.21 32.94
C LYS A 152 -40.56 -1.66 33.08
N GLY A 153 -40.05 -2.01 34.27
CA GLY A 153 -39.73 -3.39 34.67
C GLY A 153 -38.73 -4.07 33.72
N LYS A 154 -39.02 -5.32 33.34
CA LYS A 154 -38.13 -6.15 32.49
C LYS A 154 -37.80 -5.49 31.13
N LEU A 155 -38.74 -4.77 30.53
CA LEU A 155 -38.52 -4.12 29.23
C LEU A 155 -37.45 -3.02 29.30
N LEU A 156 -37.38 -2.27 30.41
CA LEU A 156 -36.33 -1.27 30.64
C LEU A 156 -34.96 -1.92 30.70
N VAL A 157 -34.86 -3.05 31.40
CA VAL A 157 -33.61 -3.82 31.52
C VAL A 157 -33.18 -4.32 30.15
N VAL A 158 -34.09 -4.88 29.35
CA VAL A 158 -33.79 -5.34 27.98
C VAL A 158 -33.30 -4.19 27.09
N LEU A 159 -33.99 -3.06 27.09
CA LEU A 159 -33.58 -1.88 26.32
C LEU A 159 -32.21 -1.36 26.75
N TRP A 160 -31.96 -1.28 28.05
CA TRP A 160 -30.66 -0.88 28.58
C TRP A 160 -29.56 -1.85 28.16
N LEU A 161 -29.79 -3.16 28.24
CA LEU A 161 -28.84 -4.18 27.78
C LEU A 161 -28.54 -4.07 26.28
N VAL A 162 -29.56 -3.83 25.45
CA VAL A 162 -29.38 -3.60 24.00
C VAL A 162 -28.56 -2.34 23.75
N LEU A 163 -28.88 -1.23 24.39
CA LEU A 163 -28.12 0.03 24.23
C LEU A 163 -26.68 -0.09 24.73
N MET A 164 -26.48 -0.75 25.87
CA MET A 164 -25.15 -1.04 26.41
C MET A 164 -24.36 -1.94 25.46
N SER A 165 -24.98 -3.00 24.94
CA SER A 165 -24.35 -3.89 23.96
C SER A 165 -23.94 -3.12 22.70
N LEU A 166 -24.85 -2.32 22.12
CA LEU A 166 -24.54 -1.48 20.94
C LEU A 166 -23.41 -0.49 21.23
N THR A 167 -23.42 0.15 22.39
CA THR A 167 -22.40 1.13 22.78
C THR A 167 -21.04 0.45 22.97
N LEU A 168 -20.99 -0.68 23.67
CA LEU A 168 -19.76 -1.44 23.91
C LEU A 168 -19.20 -2.00 22.61
N THR A 169 -20.03 -2.60 21.76
CA THR A 169 -19.61 -3.12 20.45
C THR A 169 -19.11 -2.00 19.54
N SER A 170 -19.84 -0.88 19.42
CA SER A 170 -19.42 0.26 18.61
C SER A 170 -18.10 0.86 19.12
N THR A 171 -17.97 1.01 20.44
CA THR A 171 -16.74 1.51 21.07
C THR A 171 -15.58 0.57 20.83
N TYR A 172 -15.78 -0.75 21.00
CA TYR A 172 -14.78 -1.76 20.72
C TYR A 172 -14.30 -1.73 19.26
N LEU A 173 -15.23 -1.69 18.30
CA LEU A 173 -14.90 -1.63 16.87
C LEU A 173 -14.14 -0.34 16.51
N ARG A 174 -14.59 0.83 17.03
CA ARG A 174 -13.93 2.11 16.80
C ARG A 174 -12.55 2.18 17.45
N TRP A 175 -12.43 1.66 18.67
CA TRP A 175 -11.16 1.59 19.40
C TRP A 175 -10.16 0.73 18.64
N ASN A 176 -10.57 -0.48 18.23
CA ASN A 176 -9.72 -1.35 17.42
C ASN A 176 -9.32 -0.70 16.10
N TYR A 177 -10.24 -0.02 15.41
CA TYR A 177 -9.91 0.72 14.19
C TYR A 177 -8.89 1.84 14.45
N PHE A 178 -9.08 2.64 15.51
CA PHE A 178 -8.17 3.72 15.88
C PHE A 178 -6.77 3.19 16.22
N VAL A 179 -6.68 2.18 17.07
CA VAL A 179 -5.40 1.55 17.44
C VAL A 179 -4.73 0.92 16.20
N SER A 180 -5.51 0.29 15.33
CA SER A 180 -5.03 -0.23 14.04
C SER A 180 -4.46 0.87 13.15
N GLU A 181 -5.10 2.04 13.10
CA GLU A 181 -4.60 3.21 12.38
C GLU A 181 -3.28 3.74 12.97
N VAL A 182 -3.14 3.75 14.30
CA VAL A 182 -1.88 4.12 14.97
C VAL A 182 -0.76 3.16 14.59
N TYR A 183 -1.00 1.85 14.64
CA TYR A 183 -0.03 0.85 14.21
C TYR A 183 0.30 1.00 12.72
N PHE A 184 -0.71 1.16 11.86
CA PHE A 184 -0.50 1.40 10.43
C PHE A 184 0.36 2.64 10.18
N LYS A 185 0.05 3.78 10.81
CA LYS A 185 0.83 5.02 10.64
C LYS A 185 2.27 4.86 11.10
N THR A 186 2.49 4.18 12.21
CA THR A 186 3.84 3.87 12.72
C THR A 186 4.60 2.97 11.74
N GLY A 187 3.98 1.88 11.29
CA GLY A 187 4.57 0.95 10.33
C GLY A 187 4.83 1.59 8.96
N ASN A 188 3.93 2.46 8.49
CA ASN A 188 4.09 3.17 7.23
C ASN A 188 5.21 4.22 7.29
N SER A 189 5.40 4.86 8.44
CA SER A 189 6.57 5.74 8.66
C SER A 189 7.88 4.96 8.56
N SER A 190 7.97 3.79 9.21
CA SER A 190 9.11 2.88 9.07
C SER A 190 9.31 2.40 7.64
N TYR A 191 8.24 1.99 6.95
CA TYR A 191 8.28 1.60 5.54
C TYR A 191 8.79 2.72 4.63
N THR A 192 8.36 3.95 4.87
CA THR A 192 8.83 5.13 4.13
C THR A 192 10.31 5.39 4.38
N LEU A 193 10.77 5.19 5.61
CA LEU A 193 12.19 5.31 5.98
C LEU A 193 13.05 4.24 5.29
N ILE A 194 12.58 2.99 5.19
CA ILE A 194 13.25 1.93 4.41
C ILE A 194 13.51 2.38 2.98
N ASN A 195 12.50 2.97 2.31
CA ASN A 195 12.65 3.46 0.94
C ASN A 195 13.65 4.62 0.83
N LYS A 196 13.70 5.51 1.84
CA LYS A 196 14.70 6.59 1.89
C LYS A 196 16.11 6.03 2.06
N ILE A 197 16.31 5.12 3.01
CA ILE A 197 17.60 4.47 3.26
C ILE A 197 18.06 3.73 2.00
N ARG A 198 17.17 3.00 1.33
CA ARG A 198 17.49 2.32 0.06
C ARG A 198 18.01 3.30 -1.01
N ASN A 199 17.39 4.46 -1.13
CA ASN A 199 17.86 5.48 -2.08
C ASN A 199 19.24 6.03 -1.69
N GLU A 200 19.53 6.16 -0.39
CA GLU A 200 20.85 6.56 0.11
C GLU A 200 21.91 5.48 -0.14
N LEU A 201 21.59 4.21 0.12
CA LEU A 201 22.45 3.06 -0.19
C LEU A 201 22.80 2.99 -1.69
N ASN A 202 21.83 3.28 -2.57
CA ASN A 202 22.06 3.38 -4.01
C ASN A 202 23.04 4.51 -4.36
N LYS A 203 22.95 5.67 -3.69
CA LYS A 203 23.91 6.78 -3.87
C LYS A 203 25.31 6.40 -3.37
N LEU A 204 25.40 5.75 -2.20
CA LEU A 204 26.68 5.25 -1.66
C LEU A 204 27.35 4.25 -2.60
N SER A 205 26.56 3.39 -3.26
CA SER A 205 27.07 2.46 -4.28
C SER A 205 27.70 3.17 -5.48
N SER A 206 27.20 4.35 -5.85
CA SER A 206 27.81 5.21 -6.87
C SER A 206 29.14 5.80 -6.40
N TYR A 207 29.20 6.30 -5.17
CA TYR A 207 30.46 6.82 -4.60
C TYR A 207 31.53 5.74 -4.48
N GLU A 208 31.17 4.55 -4.00
CA GLU A 208 32.10 3.43 -3.93
C GLU A 208 32.68 3.10 -5.32
N ARG A 209 31.84 3.05 -6.35
CA ARG A 209 32.28 2.82 -7.73
C ARG A 209 33.27 3.90 -8.20
N ASN A 210 33.00 5.16 -7.89
CA ASN A 210 33.88 6.27 -8.25
C ASN A 210 35.23 6.18 -7.53
N PHE A 211 35.23 5.87 -6.22
CA PHE A 211 36.49 5.71 -5.47
C PHE A 211 37.30 4.50 -5.94
N ARG A 212 36.63 3.37 -6.24
CA ARG A 212 37.29 2.19 -6.84
C ARG A 212 37.91 2.53 -8.20
N LYS A 213 37.19 3.27 -9.04
CA LYS A 213 37.75 3.78 -10.30
C LYS A 213 38.94 4.71 -10.08
N SER A 214 38.87 5.65 -9.14
CA SER A 214 40.01 6.51 -8.80
C SER A 214 41.22 5.71 -8.34
N LEU A 215 41.01 4.58 -7.65
CA LEU A 215 42.09 3.68 -7.25
C LEU A 215 42.73 2.98 -8.45
N GLU A 216 41.92 2.54 -9.42
CA GLU A 216 42.40 1.97 -10.69
C GLU A 216 43.14 3.03 -11.54
N ASP A 217 42.61 4.24 -11.65
CA ASP A 217 43.24 5.36 -12.36
C ASP A 217 44.57 5.74 -11.70
N LEU A 218 44.67 5.69 -10.37
CA LEU A 218 45.92 5.91 -9.63
C LEU A 218 46.93 4.80 -9.93
N GLN A 219 46.50 3.53 -9.98
CA GLN A 219 47.37 2.40 -10.34
C GLN A 219 47.93 2.51 -11.76
N LYS A 220 47.10 2.96 -12.71
CA LYS A 220 47.50 3.18 -14.11
C LYS A 220 48.17 4.53 -14.35
N MET A 221 48.14 5.43 -13.37
CA MET A 221 48.60 6.82 -13.47
C MET A 221 47.93 7.55 -14.64
N GLU A 222 46.60 7.42 -14.72
CA GLU A 222 45.76 7.99 -15.77
C GLU A 222 44.91 9.16 -15.25
N GLY A 223 44.36 9.95 -16.18
CA GLY A 223 43.51 11.10 -15.86
C GLY A 223 44.20 12.10 -14.91
N GLN A 224 43.58 12.35 -13.76
CA GLN A 224 44.09 13.28 -12.75
C GLN A 224 45.40 12.81 -12.08
N TYR A 225 45.80 11.55 -12.23
CA TYR A 225 47.03 10.98 -11.67
C TYR A 225 48.18 10.91 -12.70
N SER A 226 47.98 11.42 -13.91
CA SER A 226 49.01 11.43 -14.97
C SER A 226 50.28 12.20 -14.60
N PHE A 227 50.20 13.15 -13.67
CA PHE A 227 51.36 13.87 -13.14
C PHE A 227 52.30 12.96 -12.32
N LEU A 228 51.81 11.82 -11.81
CA LEU A 228 52.58 10.84 -11.03
C LEU A 228 53.39 9.87 -11.90
N LYS A 229 53.26 9.96 -13.23
CA LYS A 229 54.15 9.24 -14.16
C LYS A 229 55.60 9.68 -13.92
N PRO A 230 56.58 8.77 -13.97
CA PRO A 230 57.97 9.06 -13.59
C PRO A 230 58.55 10.32 -14.25
N GLU A 231 58.37 10.48 -15.57
CA GLU A 231 58.88 11.62 -16.34
C GLU A 231 58.20 12.94 -15.95
N ASN A 232 56.88 12.92 -15.79
CA ASN A 232 56.09 14.10 -15.46
C ASN A 232 56.40 14.58 -14.04
N PHE A 233 56.46 13.67 -13.08
CA PHE A 233 56.70 13.98 -11.68
C PHE A 233 58.11 14.56 -11.48
N LYS A 234 59.11 13.93 -12.10
CA LYS A 234 60.49 14.42 -12.08
C LYS A 234 60.59 15.85 -12.61
N ARG A 235 59.99 16.13 -13.77
CA ARG A 235 59.98 17.49 -14.36
C ARG A 235 59.37 18.51 -13.38
N ILE A 236 58.22 18.21 -12.79
CA ILE A 236 57.50 19.11 -11.88
C ILE A 236 58.36 19.41 -10.63
N VAL A 237 58.90 18.39 -9.98
CA VAL A 237 59.67 18.55 -8.73
C VAL A 237 61.00 19.26 -9.00
N THR A 238 61.72 18.92 -10.08
CA THR A 238 62.99 19.58 -10.43
C THR A 238 62.79 21.07 -10.75
N GLU A 239 61.70 21.44 -11.43
CA GLU A 239 61.35 22.85 -11.67
C GLU A 239 61.02 23.59 -10.38
N GLU A 240 60.31 22.96 -9.45
CA GLU A 240 59.94 23.57 -8.16
C GLU A 240 61.17 23.81 -7.27
N PHE A 241 62.11 22.86 -7.21
CA PHE A 241 63.36 23.00 -6.45
C PHE A 241 64.29 24.05 -7.07
N LYS A 242 64.38 24.11 -8.40
CA LYS A 242 65.13 25.18 -9.10
C LYS A 242 64.62 26.58 -8.76
N LYS A 243 63.30 26.78 -8.68
CA LYS A 243 62.70 28.07 -8.27
C LYS A 243 63.08 28.48 -6.85
N LYS A 244 63.40 27.52 -5.98
CA LYS A 244 63.84 27.74 -4.59
C LYS A 244 65.36 27.79 -4.44
N GLY A 245 66.12 27.72 -5.54
CA GLY A 245 67.60 27.72 -5.52
C GLY A 245 68.23 26.43 -4.99
N LEU A 246 67.49 25.31 -5.01
CA LEU A 246 67.93 24.02 -4.46
C LEU A 246 68.15 22.99 -5.58
N THR A 247 68.98 21.98 -5.31
CA THR A 247 69.18 20.80 -6.17
C THR A 247 68.68 19.55 -5.45
N ILE A 248 68.11 18.59 -6.18
CA ILE A 248 67.54 17.36 -5.64
C ILE A 248 68.05 16.17 -6.45
N SER A 249 68.37 15.07 -5.78
CA SER A 249 68.80 13.83 -6.44
C SER A 249 67.62 13.07 -7.05
N ASP A 250 67.90 12.23 -8.05
CA ASP A 250 66.88 11.39 -8.70
C ASP A 250 66.23 10.40 -7.71
N GLU A 251 67.00 9.91 -6.73
CA GLU A 251 66.52 9.01 -5.68
C GLU A 251 65.54 9.72 -4.72
N GLU A 252 65.81 10.97 -4.35
CA GLU A 252 64.92 11.77 -3.51
C GLU A 252 63.61 12.12 -4.24
N VAL A 253 63.68 12.41 -5.54
CA VAL A 253 62.49 12.66 -6.38
C VAL A 253 61.59 11.41 -6.41
N GLU A 254 62.18 10.22 -6.58
CA GLU A 254 61.44 8.97 -6.60
C GLU A 254 60.84 8.62 -5.23
N ALA A 255 61.56 8.86 -4.14
CA ALA A 255 61.04 8.72 -2.78
C ALA A 255 59.83 9.63 -2.52
N LEU A 256 59.88 10.89 -2.98
CA LEU A 256 58.75 11.82 -2.89
C LEU A 256 57.56 11.34 -3.74
N ARG A 257 57.81 10.78 -4.93
CA ARG A 257 56.77 10.24 -5.81
C ARG A 257 56.02 9.08 -5.17
N LEU A 258 56.76 8.13 -4.61
CA LEU A 258 56.18 6.97 -3.90
C LEU A 258 55.36 7.41 -2.69
N LYS A 259 55.88 8.38 -1.91
CA LYS A 259 55.16 8.98 -0.78
C LYS A 259 53.87 9.67 -1.22
N GLU A 260 53.86 10.38 -2.34
CA GLU A 260 52.66 11.02 -2.88
C GLU A 260 51.64 9.99 -3.36
N ILE A 261 52.08 8.93 -4.06
CA ILE A 261 51.19 7.81 -4.46
C ILE A 261 50.55 7.16 -3.22
N GLU A 262 51.34 6.88 -2.20
CA GLU A 262 50.84 6.31 -0.95
C GLU A 262 49.87 7.25 -0.23
N THR A 263 50.14 8.56 -0.26
CA THR A 263 49.25 9.58 0.30
C THR A 263 47.91 9.61 -0.43
N GLN A 264 47.92 9.62 -1.77
CA GLN A 264 46.69 9.59 -2.58
C GLN A 264 45.92 8.28 -2.39
N ARG A 265 46.61 7.14 -2.39
CA ARG A 265 46.02 5.82 -2.12
C ARG A 265 45.36 5.80 -0.75
N SER A 266 46.05 6.28 0.29
CA SER A 266 45.54 6.30 1.66
C SER A 266 44.29 7.17 1.80
N LYS A 267 44.25 8.33 1.12
CA LYS A 267 43.05 9.18 1.06
C LYS A 267 41.86 8.47 0.41
N ILE A 268 42.07 7.78 -0.71
CA ILE A 268 41.01 7.02 -1.40
C ILE A 268 40.52 5.87 -0.52
N MET A 269 41.44 5.10 0.09
CA MET A 269 41.10 3.98 0.97
C MET A 269 40.33 4.44 2.21
N ALA A 270 40.74 5.54 2.85
CA ALA A 270 40.01 6.11 3.98
C ALA A 270 38.59 6.55 3.61
N ASN A 271 38.37 7.04 2.39
CA ASN A 271 37.03 7.37 1.91
C ASN A 271 36.20 6.12 1.59
N LEU A 272 36.80 5.07 1.04
CA LEU A 272 36.14 3.78 0.84
C LEU A 272 35.69 3.17 2.17
N GLU A 273 36.57 3.18 3.18
CA GLU A 273 36.25 2.68 4.53
C GLU A 273 35.10 3.47 5.16
N LYS A 274 35.09 4.82 5.02
CA LYS A 274 33.95 5.64 5.46
C LYS A 274 32.65 5.24 4.76
N VAL A 275 32.67 5.01 3.45
CA VAL A 275 31.48 4.60 2.69
C VAL A 275 30.99 3.23 3.15
N GLU A 276 31.91 2.30 3.42
CA GLU A 276 31.58 0.95 3.92
C GLU A 276 30.96 0.99 5.32
N ASN A 277 31.53 1.77 6.23
CA ASN A 277 31.01 1.96 7.59
C ASN A 277 29.58 2.55 7.56
N VAL A 278 29.37 3.61 6.78
CA VAL A 278 28.03 4.21 6.64
C VAL A 278 27.05 3.24 5.98
N ARG A 279 27.50 2.47 4.98
CA ARG A 279 26.66 1.42 4.36
C ARG A 279 26.21 0.39 5.38
N LYS A 280 27.11 -0.07 6.25
CA LYS A 280 26.80 -1.05 7.28
C LYS A 280 25.77 -0.50 8.25
N GLU A 281 25.99 0.69 8.80
CA GLU A 281 25.06 1.36 9.72
C GLU A 281 23.66 1.53 9.09
N LEU A 282 23.59 2.00 7.85
CA LEU A 282 22.32 2.16 7.14
C LEU A 282 21.63 0.82 6.86
N SER A 283 22.39 -0.23 6.57
CA SER A 283 21.84 -1.57 6.31
C SER A 283 21.24 -2.18 7.59
N ASP A 284 21.93 -2.03 8.72
CA ASP A 284 21.44 -2.46 10.04
C ASP A 284 20.18 -1.69 10.43
N ARG A 285 20.19 -0.37 10.25
CA ARG A 285 19.01 0.48 10.48
C ARG A 285 17.84 0.09 9.58
N MET A 286 18.09 -0.23 8.31
CA MET A 286 17.04 -0.66 7.38
C MET A 286 16.39 -1.97 7.84
N PHE A 287 17.17 -2.90 8.41
CA PHE A 287 16.65 -4.16 8.93
C PHE A 287 15.78 -3.96 10.18
N GLU A 288 16.18 -3.07 11.09
CA GLU A 288 15.38 -2.74 12.28
C GLU A 288 14.06 -2.05 11.90
N GLU A 289 14.09 -1.11 10.95
CA GLU A 289 12.87 -0.50 10.42
C GLU A 289 11.99 -1.50 9.67
N TYR A 290 12.58 -2.49 8.99
CA TYR A 290 11.84 -3.60 8.37
C TYR A 290 11.07 -4.41 9.42
N LYS A 291 11.73 -4.86 10.49
CA LYS A 291 11.07 -5.60 11.58
C LYS A 291 9.97 -4.78 12.24
N LYS A 292 10.22 -3.50 12.48
CA LYS A 292 9.25 -2.58 13.07
C LYS A 292 8.02 -2.41 12.16
N ALA A 293 8.23 -2.18 10.87
CA ALA A 293 7.14 -2.08 9.90
C ALA A 293 6.31 -3.36 9.84
N LEU A 294 6.96 -4.53 9.73
CA LEU A 294 6.30 -5.83 9.73
C LEU A 294 5.44 -6.05 10.98
N ASN A 295 6.01 -5.87 12.18
CA ASN A 295 5.30 -6.06 13.44
C ASN A 295 4.09 -5.12 13.56
N CYS A 296 4.27 -3.85 13.19
CA CYS A 296 3.17 -2.87 13.19
C CYS A 296 2.04 -3.26 12.23
N PHE A 297 2.34 -3.70 11.02
CA PHE A 297 1.30 -4.12 10.08
C PHE A 297 0.60 -5.41 10.51
N LEU A 298 1.32 -6.38 11.08
CA LEU A 298 0.70 -7.58 11.63
C LEU A 298 -0.21 -7.26 12.83
N LYS A 299 0.23 -6.40 13.77
CA LYS A 299 -0.60 -5.94 14.89
C LYS A 299 -1.84 -5.20 14.42
N CYS A 300 -1.69 -4.35 13.40
CA CYS A 300 -2.81 -3.67 12.76
C CYS A 300 -3.86 -4.67 12.25
N LEU A 301 -3.43 -5.69 11.51
CA LEU A 301 -4.33 -6.69 10.94
C LEU A 301 -4.94 -7.65 11.98
N ASN A 302 -4.19 -8.00 13.03
CA ASN A 302 -4.72 -8.81 14.13
C ASN A 302 -5.82 -8.09 14.90
N LEU A 303 -5.73 -6.76 15.05
CA LEU A 303 -6.77 -5.95 15.69
C LEU A 303 -7.93 -5.65 14.74
N ASN A 304 -7.64 -5.44 13.46
CA ASN A 304 -8.64 -5.19 12.44
C ASN A 304 -8.23 -5.79 11.09
N HIS A 305 -8.72 -6.99 10.81
CA HIS A 305 -8.49 -7.69 9.55
C HIS A 305 -9.09 -6.97 8.33
N THR A 306 -9.96 -5.98 8.51
CA THR A 306 -10.49 -5.17 7.40
C THR A 306 -9.61 -3.96 7.07
N TYR A 307 -8.46 -3.79 7.73
CA TYR A 307 -7.55 -2.66 7.47
C TYR A 307 -6.73 -2.88 6.20
N GLY A 308 -7.39 -2.79 5.05
CA GLY A 308 -6.87 -3.17 3.73
C GLY A 308 -5.50 -2.59 3.34
N LYS A 309 -5.19 -1.37 3.82
CA LYS A 309 -3.90 -0.71 3.56
C LYS A 309 -2.72 -1.53 4.10
N SER A 310 -2.85 -2.17 5.25
CA SER A 310 -1.75 -2.94 5.85
C SER A 310 -1.37 -4.15 4.99
N TYR A 311 -2.34 -4.83 4.36
CA TYR A 311 -2.06 -5.87 3.37
C TYR A 311 -1.28 -5.33 2.15
N PHE A 312 -1.63 -4.14 1.66
CA PHE A 312 -0.93 -3.52 0.52
C PHE A 312 0.56 -3.29 0.82
N TYR A 313 0.89 -2.80 2.01
CA TYR A 313 2.29 -2.59 2.39
C TYR A 313 3.00 -3.90 2.77
N LEU A 314 2.30 -4.86 3.39
CA LEU A 314 2.84 -6.20 3.62
C LEU A 314 3.17 -6.92 2.30
N ALA A 315 2.35 -6.77 1.27
CA ALA A 315 2.65 -7.32 -0.06
C ALA A 315 4.00 -6.80 -0.59
N SER A 316 4.27 -5.51 -0.41
CA SER A 316 5.57 -4.92 -0.78
C SER A 316 6.71 -5.37 0.13
N LEU A 317 6.47 -5.54 1.44
CA LEU A 317 7.47 -6.01 2.40
C LEU A 317 7.81 -7.50 2.26
N SER A 318 6.89 -8.31 1.74
CA SER A 318 7.09 -9.75 1.57
C SER A 318 8.21 -10.12 0.58
N LEU A 319 8.70 -9.14 -0.19
CA LEU A 319 9.80 -9.27 -1.16
C LEU A 319 11.12 -8.69 -0.67
N GLN A 320 11.20 -8.29 0.60
CA GLN A 320 12.45 -7.80 1.14
C GLN A 320 13.47 -8.94 1.24
N PRO A 321 14.76 -8.70 0.91
CA PRO A 321 15.80 -9.72 0.95
C PRO A 321 15.86 -10.44 2.31
N TYR A 322 15.64 -9.73 3.40
CA TYR A 322 15.64 -10.27 4.76
C TYR A 322 14.73 -11.51 4.94
N ARG A 323 13.50 -11.45 4.43
CA ARG A 323 12.56 -12.59 4.51
C ARG A 323 13.04 -13.75 3.63
N ILE A 324 13.48 -13.44 2.43
CA ILE A 324 13.91 -14.43 1.44
C ILE A 324 15.14 -15.18 1.97
N GLU A 325 16.14 -14.45 2.46
CA GLU A 325 17.37 -14.99 3.05
C GLU A 325 17.09 -15.84 4.29
N GLU A 326 16.17 -15.41 5.15
CA GLU A 326 15.73 -16.19 6.32
C GLU A 326 15.13 -17.55 5.91
N ILE A 327 14.20 -17.56 4.95
CA ILE A 327 13.58 -18.79 4.44
C ILE A 327 14.62 -19.66 3.72
N VAL A 328 15.48 -19.07 2.90
CA VAL A 328 16.55 -19.78 2.19
C VAL A 328 17.50 -20.45 3.17
N SER A 329 17.92 -19.74 4.23
CA SER A 329 18.79 -20.28 5.26
C SER A 329 18.13 -21.46 5.98
N ASP A 330 16.86 -21.33 6.39
CA ASP A 330 16.13 -22.42 7.07
C ASP A 330 15.97 -23.66 6.16
N LEU A 331 15.71 -23.47 4.88
CA LEU A 331 15.61 -24.57 3.91
C LEU A 331 16.97 -25.20 3.60
N MET A 332 18.03 -24.40 3.48
CA MET A 332 19.39 -24.93 3.24
C MET A 332 19.89 -25.76 4.42
N ASN A 333 19.56 -25.35 5.65
CA ASN A 333 19.96 -26.03 6.88
C ASN A 333 19.14 -27.30 7.19
N SER A 334 17.97 -27.47 6.57
CA SER A 334 17.15 -28.69 6.72
C SER A 334 17.49 -29.76 5.67
N LYS A 335 17.22 -31.03 5.99
CA LYS A 335 17.50 -32.18 5.12
C LYS A 335 16.37 -33.21 5.13
N GLY A 336 16.24 -33.97 4.04
CA GLY A 336 15.34 -35.12 3.94
C GLY A 336 13.88 -34.75 4.24
N LYS A 337 13.23 -35.48 5.16
CA LYS A 337 11.82 -35.28 5.49
C LYS A 337 11.51 -33.89 6.05
N GLU A 338 12.44 -33.30 6.81
CA GLU A 338 12.26 -31.97 7.38
C GLU A 338 12.23 -30.91 6.28
N PHE A 339 13.20 -30.95 5.36
CA PHE A 339 13.26 -30.06 4.20
C PHE A 339 11.97 -30.14 3.38
N LYS A 340 11.52 -31.36 3.05
CA LYS A 340 10.29 -31.58 2.29
C LYS A 340 9.06 -30.98 2.98
N ASN A 341 8.89 -31.19 4.29
CA ASN A 341 7.77 -30.64 5.05
C ASN A 341 7.79 -29.10 5.09
N LYS A 342 8.97 -28.51 5.33
CA LYS A 342 9.15 -27.04 5.32
C LYS A 342 8.83 -26.45 3.95
N LEU A 343 9.37 -27.04 2.89
CA LEU A 343 9.11 -26.62 1.51
C LEU A 343 7.62 -26.76 1.15
N GLU A 344 6.98 -27.87 1.51
CA GLU A 344 5.55 -28.07 1.24
C GLU A 344 4.69 -27.01 1.94
N LYS A 345 4.97 -26.69 3.22
CA LYS A 345 4.30 -25.60 3.94
C LYS A 345 4.51 -24.25 3.27
N LEU A 346 5.72 -23.98 2.79
CA LEU A 346 6.04 -22.74 2.06
C LEU A 346 5.21 -22.64 0.77
N LEU A 347 5.15 -23.71 -0.03
CA LEU A 347 4.43 -23.75 -1.31
C LEU A 347 2.90 -23.81 -1.12
N LYS A 348 2.41 -24.25 0.05
CA LYS A 348 0.99 -24.19 0.45
C LYS A 348 0.55 -22.82 0.99
N GLN A 349 1.50 -21.90 1.18
CA GLN A 349 1.29 -20.61 1.83
C GLN A 349 0.88 -20.71 3.31
N GLU A 350 1.62 -21.49 4.08
CA GLU A 350 1.37 -21.73 5.51
C GLU A 350 2.64 -21.61 6.38
N TYR A 351 3.75 -21.14 5.82
CA TYR A 351 5.07 -21.18 6.46
C TYR A 351 5.30 -20.03 7.45
N ASP A 352 5.10 -18.78 7.04
CA ASP A 352 5.40 -17.60 7.86
C ASP A 352 4.20 -16.67 8.13
N ALA A 353 4.46 -15.57 8.84
CA ALA A 353 3.44 -14.59 9.18
C ALA A 353 2.86 -13.86 7.96
N PHE A 354 3.60 -13.71 6.86
CA PHE A 354 3.08 -13.09 5.65
C PHE A 354 2.03 -13.98 5.00
N GLN A 355 2.35 -15.27 4.83
CA GLN A 355 1.47 -16.22 4.19
C GLN A 355 0.18 -16.47 4.98
N LYS A 356 0.28 -16.49 6.33
CA LYS A 356 -0.89 -16.62 7.22
C LYS A 356 -1.88 -15.44 7.14
N MET A 357 -1.44 -14.28 6.65
CA MET A 357 -2.30 -13.12 6.46
C MET A 357 -3.06 -13.13 5.13
N ILE A 358 -2.71 -14.02 4.20
CA ILE A 358 -3.41 -14.13 2.90
C ILE A 358 -4.80 -14.73 3.16
N ASP A 359 -5.84 -14.06 2.65
CA ASP A 359 -7.21 -14.59 2.69
C ASP A 359 -7.28 -15.92 1.92
N GLU A 360 -7.97 -16.92 2.49
CA GLU A 360 -8.06 -18.28 1.93
C GLU A 360 -8.47 -18.30 0.45
N ARG A 361 -9.33 -17.36 0.01
CA ARG A 361 -9.77 -17.24 -1.39
C ARG A 361 -8.64 -16.87 -2.36
N TYR A 362 -7.54 -16.35 -1.84
CA TYR A 362 -6.39 -15.88 -2.61
C TYR A 362 -5.11 -16.62 -2.29
N LYS A 363 -5.19 -17.74 -1.57
CA LYS A 363 -4.05 -18.65 -1.51
C LYS A 363 -3.86 -19.34 -2.86
N ILE A 364 -2.64 -19.31 -3.37
CA ILE A 364 -2.25 -19.84 -4.68
C ILE A 364 -1.16 -20.89 -4.47
N LYS A 365 -1.39 -22.10 -5.00
CA LYS A 365 -0.55 -23.29 -4.80
C LYS A 365 0.12 -23.74 -6.11
N ASP A 366 0.34 -22.79 -7.02
CA ASP A 366 0.79 -23.04 -8.40
C ASP A 366 2.12 -23.79 -8.46
N PHE A 367 3.00 -23.63 -7.47
CA PHE A 367 4.32 -24.27 -7.40
C PHE A 367 4.38 -25.49 -6.48
N LEU A 368 3.25 -25.96 -5.94
CA LEU A 368 3.22 -27.08 -4.99
C LEU A 368 3.86 -28.36 -5.55
N PHE A 369 3.79 -28.57 -6.86
CA PHE A 369 4.42 -29.71 -7.53
C PHE A 369 5.94 -29.76 -7.33
N LEU A 370 6.61 -28.61 -7.13
CA LEU A 370 8.06 -28.57 -6.85
C LEU A 370 8.43 -29.32 -5.57
N SER A 371 7.50 -29.52 -4.64
CA SER A 371 7.74 -30.32 -3.42
C SER A 371 8.03 -31.81 -3.73
N LYS A 372 7.65 -32.30 -4.92
CA LYS A 372 7.91 -33.68 -5.37
C LYS A 372 9.35 -33.87 -5.84
N LEU A 373 9.98 -32.83 -6.40
CA LEU A 373 11.33 -32.89 -6.99
C LEU A 373 12.42 -33.27 -5.96
N PRO A 374 13.47 -34.01 -6.36
CA PRO A 374 14.59 -34.34 -5.47
C PRO A 374 15.25 -33.10 -4.83
N GLU A 375 15.80 -33.27 -3.62
CA GLU A 375 16.38 -32.16 -2.83
C GLU A 375 17.58 -31.52 -3.53
N ASP A 376 18.43 -32.33 -4.17
CA ASP A 376 19.58 -31.91 -4.96
C ASP A 376 19.15 -31.06 -6.17
N VAL A 377 18.07 -31.46 -6.86
CA VAL A 377 17.51 -30.69 -7.98
C VAL A 377 17.04 -29.31 -7.51
N LEU A 378 16.35 -29.24 -6.36
CA LEU A 378 15.85 -28.00 -5.80
C LEU A 378 16.98 -27.07 -5.31
N LYS A 379 17.96 -27.62 -4.59
CA LYS A 379 19.06 -26.84 -3.99
C LYS A 379 20.08 -26.40 -5.03
N GLU A 380 20.47 -27.28 -5.95
CA GLU A 380 21.59 -27.04 -6.87
C GLU A 380 21.14 -26.58 -8.25
N LYS A 381 20.19 -27.30 -8.87
CA LYS A 381 19.79 -27.02 -10.27
C LYS A 381 18.87 -25.81 -10.35
N LEU A 382 17.77 -25.82 -9.61
CA LEU A 382 16.82 -24.70 -9.58
C LEU A 382 17.35 -23.51 -8.78
N LYS A 383 18.26 -23.78 -7.83
CA LYS A 383 18.69 -22.87 -6.77
C LYS A 383 17.53 -22.52 -5.84
N ILE A 384 17.62 -22.97 -4.59
CA ILE A 384 16.53 -22.79 -3.62
C ILE A 384 16.14 -21.32 -3.44
N ALA A 385 17.10 -20.39 -3.56
CA ALA A 385 16.85 -18.95 -3.50
C ALA A 385 15.88 -18.46 -4.58
N ASP A 386 15.95 -19.01 -5.79
CA ASP A 386 15.05 -18.64 -6.88
C ASP A 386 13.67 -19.26 -6.69
N VAL A 387 13.57 -20.48 -6.13
CA VAL A 387 12.29 -21.09 -5.74
C VAL A 387 11.60 -20.26 -4.66
N VAL A 388 12.33 -19.88 -3.60
CA VAL A 388 11.81 -19.04 -2.51
C VAL A 388 11.41 -17.66 -3.03
N THR A 389 12.22 -17.05 -3.90
CA THR A 389 11.89 -15.74 -4.51
C THR A 389 10.63 -15.82 -5.34
N THR A 390 10.45 -16.90 -6.12
CA THR A 390 9.25 -17.16 -6.90
C THR A 390 8.02 -17.28 -5.99
N GLN A 391 8.13 -18.04 -4.90
CA GLN A 391 7.05 -18.17 -3.93
C GLN A 391 6.75 -16.84 -3.23
N ALA A 392 7.76 -16.05 -2.89
CA ALA A 392 7.58 -14.72 -2.28
C ALA A 392 6.83 -13.75 -3.22
N LEU A 393 7.08 -13.82 -4.53
CA LEU A 393 6.29 -13.09 -5.54
C LEU A 393 4.82 -13.53 -5.55
N LEU A 394 4.57 -14.83 -5.45
CA LEU A 394 3.22 -15.38 -5.39
C LEU A 394 2.48 -14.99 -4.09
N ASP A 395 3.19 -14.96 -2.97
CA ASP A 395 2.68 -14.47 -1.69
C ASP A 395 2.32 -12.97 -1.77
N SER A 396 3.17 -12.17 -2.42
CA SER A 396 2.93 -10.74 -2.67
C SER A 396 1.64 -10.53 -3.48
N VAL A 397 1.38 -11.37 -4.49
CA VAL A 397 0.12 -11.37 -5.24
C VAL A 397 -1.07 -11.69 -4.34
N GLY A 398 -0.99 -12.75 -3.53
CA GLY A 398 -2.04 -13.12 -2.57
C GLY A 398 -2.37 -11.99 -1.60
N LEU A 399 -1.37 -11.31 -1.07
CA LEU A 399 -1.53 -10.15 -0.18
C LEU A 399 -2.15 -8.94 -0.88
N TYR A 400 -1.76 -8.62 -2.12
CA TYR A 400 -2.41 -7.54 -2.87
C TYR A 400 -3.87 -7.86 -3.20
N ARG A 401 -4.19 -9.11 -3.57
CA ARG A 401 -5.57 -9.52 -3.81
C ARG A 401 -6.40 -9.48 -2.52
N THR A 402 -5.81 -9.89 -1.39
CA THR A 402 -6.42 -9.75 -0.05
C THR A 402 -6.69 -8.28 0.28
N SER A 403 -5.74 -7.39 -0.02
CA SER A 403 -5.90 -5.94 0.16
C SER A 403 -7.14 -5.40 -0.58
N LEU A 404 -7.37 -5.83 -1.83
CA LEU A 404 -8.49 -5.38 -2.66
C LEU A 404 -9.89 -5.66 -2.10
N LEU A 405 -10.03 -6.59 -1.14
CA LEU A 405 -11.30 -6.83 -0.45
C LEU A 405 -11.74 -5.64 0.39
N TYR A 406 -10.78 -4.92 0.97
CA TYR A 406 -11.04 -3.88 1.96
C TYR A 406 -10.46 -2.52 1.57
N PHE A 407 -9.54 -2.49 0.61
CA PHE A 407 -8.84 -1.30 0.18
C PHE A 407 -8.54 -1.38 -1.31
N ASN A 408 -9.13 -0.45 -2.05
CA ASN A 408 -8.82 -0.26 -3.45
C ASN A 408 -8.02 1.04 -3.64
N GLU A 409 -6.81 0.89 -4.17
CA GLU A 409 -5.94 1.98 -4.55
C GLU A 409 -5.53 1.84 -6.02
N ARG A 410 -5.37 2.98 -6.69
CA ARG A 410 -4.84 3.07 -8.05
C ARG A 410 -3.56 2.24 -8.27
N ASN A 411 -2.71 2.17 -7.26
CA ASN A 411 -1.41 1.51 -7.33
C ASN A 411 -1.50 -0.02 -7.25
N THR A 412 -2.59 -0.57 -6.72
CA THR A 412 -2.72 -2.01 -6.49
C THR A 412 -2.75 -2.81 -7.79
N TYR A 413 -3.49 -2.36 -8.80
CA TYR A 413 -3.55 -3.04 -10.10
C TYR A 413 -2.22 -3.00 -10.84
N LYS A 414 -1.50 -1.87 -10.79
CA LYS A 414 -0.15 -1.74 -11.35
C LYS A 414 0.82 -2.69 -10.64
N ALA A 415 0.77 -2.73 -9.31
CA ALA A 415 1.61 -3.61 -8.53
C ALA A 415 1.34 -5.09 -8.87
N LEU A 416 0.07 -5.48 -8.97
CA LEU A 416 -0.32 -6.83 -9.41
C LEU A 416 0.22 -7.15 -10.81
N ALA A 417 0.05 -6.26 -11.78
CA ALA A 417 0.62 -6.44 -13.12
C ALA A 417 2.14 -6.62 -13.07
N THR A 418 2.86 -5.79 -12.32
CA THR A 418 4.30 -5.94 -12.12
C THR A 418 4.65 -7.31 -11.52
N ARG A 419 3.94 -7.77 -10.48
CA ARG A 419 4.19 -9.08 -9.86
C ARG A 419 3.96 -10.25 -10.81
N TYR A 420 2.91 -10.21 -11.61
CA TYR A 420 2.67 -11.27 -12.60
C TYR A 420 3.73 -11.28 -13.71
N ASN A 421 4.22 -10.11 -14.12
CA ASN A 421 5.34 -10.04 -15.06
C ASN A 421 6.64 -10.61 -14.44
N ASP A 422 6.91 -10.29 -13.17
CA ASP A 422 8.05 -10.85 -12.44
C ASP A 422 7.92 -12.37 -12.32
N LEU A 423 6.73 -12.88 -11.95
CA LEU A 423 6.43 -14.33 -11.91
C LEU A 423 6.62 -15.00 -13.26
N HIS A 424 6.16 -14.40 -14.35
CA HIS A 424 6.36 -14.90 -15.70
C HIS A 424 7.86 -15.05 -16.03
N LYS A 425 8.67 -14.02 -15.71
CA LYS A 425 10.11 -14.02 -15.95
C LYS A 425 10.84 -15.05 -15.11
N VAL A 426 10.57 -15.11 -13.81
CA VAL A 426 11.24 -16.07 -12.92
C VAL A 426 10.80 -17.50 -13.21
N SER A 427 9.53 -17.73 -13.58
CA SER A 427 9.06 -19.06 -13.98
C SER A 427 9.76 -19.57 -15.25
N LYS A 428 10.08 -18.70 -16.22
CA LYS A 428 10.93 -19.04 -17.37
C LYS A 428 12.33 -19.46 -16.94
N ILE A 429 12.92 -18.76 -15.96
CA ILE A 429 14.24 -19.13 -15.42
C ILE A 429 14.18 -20.53 -14.78
N LEU A 430 13.15 -20.82 -14.00
CA LEU A 430 12.96 -22.15 -13.41
C LEU A 430 12.77 -23.23 -14.50
N TYR A 431 11.97 -22.95 -15.53
CA TYR A 431 11.75 -23.87 -16.64
C TYR A 431 13.05 -24.22 -17.38
N THR A 432 13.89 -23.23 -17.66
CA THR A 432 15.18 -23.44 -18.35
C THR A 432 16.17 -24.23 -17.50
N ARG A 433 16.10 -24.11 -16.17
CA ARG A 433 17.01 -24.81 -15.24
C ARG A 433 16.53 -26.19 -14.82
N LEU A 434 15.24 -26.47 -14.95
CA LEU A 434 14.69 -27.77 -14.63
C LEU A 434 15.18 -28.81 -15.66
N PRO A 435 15.83 -29.91 -15.24
CA PRO A 435 16.32 -30.94 -16.14
C PRO A 435 15.20 -31.53 -17.00
N ASP A 436 15.54 -31.94 -18.23
CA ASP A 436 14.57 -32.40 -19.24
C ASP A 436 13.86 -33.72 -18.87
N GLU A 437 14.40 -34.47 -17.89
CA GLU A 437 13.77 -35.68 -17.35
C GLU A 437 12.48 -35.41 -16.55
N PHE A 438 12.30 -34.20 -16.02
CA PHE A 438 11.10 -33.78 -15.28
C PHE A 438 10.03 -33.20 -16.21
N ILE A 439 9.55 -34.00 -17.16
CA ILE A 439 8.64 -33.57 -18.23
C ILE A 439 7.33 -33.02 -17.65
N GLU A 440 6.70 -33.73 -16.71
CA GLU A 440 5.43 -33.33 -16.09
C GLU A 440 5.56 -31.97 -15.38
N GLU A 441 6.62 -31.78 -14.60
CA GLU A 441 6.87 -30.52 -13.89
C GLU A 441 7.24 -29.37 -14.83
N LYS A 442 7.93 -29.65 -15.95
CA LYS A 442 8.19 -28.65 -17.01
C LYS A 442 6.89 -28.22 -17.69
N ASP A 443 5.97 -29.12 -17.95
CA ASP A 443 4.66 -28.80 -18.52
C ASP A 443 3.83 -27.93 -17.56
N LEU A 444 3.80 -28.26 -16.27
CA LEU A 444 3.16 -27.42 -15.24
C LEU A 444 3.80 -26.02 -15.15
N LEU A 445 5.14 -25.91 -15.25
CA LEU A 445 5.81 -24.61 -15.33
C LEU A 445 5.42 -23.84 -16.59
N LYS A 446 5.29 -24.51 -17.73
CA LYS A 446 4.87 -23.89 -19.00
C LYS A 446 3.44 -23.35 -18.91
N GLU A 447 2.52 -24.10 -18.31
CA GLU A 447 1.16 -23.63 -18.01
C GLU A 447 1.18 -22.39 -17.11
N ASN A 448 1.95 -22.43 -16.02
CA ASN A 448 2.11 -21.28 -15.12
C ASN A 448 2.70 -20.05 -15.83
N ILE A 449 3.69 -20.22 -16.71
CA ILE A 449 4.29 -19.12 -17.50
C ILE A 449 3.24 -18.43 -18.37
N LEU A 450 2.37 -19.19 -19.04
CA LEU A 450 1.29 -18.66 -19.87
C LEU A 450 0.24 -17.96 -19.01
N LYS A 451 -0.21 -18.63 -17.93
CA LYS A 451 -1.16 -18.08 -16.95
C LYS A 451 -0.71 -16.74 -16.38
N TYR A 452 0.56 -16.61 -15.98
CA TYR A 452 1.08 -15.35 -15.42
C TYR A 452 1.20 -14.26 -16.46
N PHE A 453 1.49 -14.60 -17.72
CA PHE A 453 1.45 -13.62 -18.80
C PHE A 453 0.02 -13.10 -19.01
N ASP A 454 -0.97 -13.99 -19.04
CA ASP A 454 -2.38 -13.60 -19.20
C ASP A 454 -2.89 -12.73 -18.04
N GLU A 455 -2.53 -13.08 -16.79
CA GLU A 455 -2.86 -12.27 -15.61
C GLU A 455 -2.13 -10.92 -15.63
N PHE A 456 -0.87 -10.86 -16.08
CA PHE A 456 -0.19 -9.58 -16.32
C PHE A 456 -0.97 -8.71 -17.31
N VAL A 457 -1.36 -9.26 -18.47
CA VAL A 457 -2.13 -8.53 -19.49
C VAL A 457 -3.45 -8.03 -18.91
N LYS A 458 -4.17 -8.88 -18.18
CA LYS A 458 -5.43 -8.55 -17.52
C LYS A 458 -5.29 -7.39 -16.53
N TYR A 459 -4.34 -7.47 -15.59
CA TYR A 459 -4.13 -6.41 -14.60
C TYR A 459 -3.55 -5.14 -15.22
N ALA A 460 -2.73 -5.23 -16.27
CA ALA A 460 -2.27 -4.07 -17.03
C ALA A 460 -3.44 -3.35 -17.71
N LYS A 461 -4.33 -4.09 -18.39
CA LYS A 461 -5.55 -3.52 -18.99
C LYS A 461 -6.47 -2.91 -17.94
N GLN A 462 -6.69 -3.60 -16.82
CA GLN A 462 -7.51 -3.08 -15.72
C GLN A 462 -6.91 -1.80 -15.12
N THR A 463 -5.58 -1.73 -15.04
CA THR A 463 -4.88 -0.51 -14.61
C THR A 463 -5.18 0.67 -15.55
N ILE A 464 -5.11 0.46 -16.86
CA ILE A 464 -5.44 1.50 -17.86
C ILE A 464 -6.92 1.89 -17.76
N HIS A 465 -7.81 0.90 -17.68
CA HIS A 465 -9.26 1.09 -17.62
C HIS A 465 -9.68 1.89 -16.39
N ASN A 466 -9.09 1.60 -15.23
CA ASN A 466 -9.43 2.27 -13.97
C ASN A 466 -8.80 3.67 -13.86
N LEU A 467 -7.77 3.98 -14.66
CA LEU A 467 -6.98 5.22 -14.60
C LEU A 467 -6.80 5.90 -15.97
N PRO A 468 -7.86 6.07 -16.78
CA PRO A 468 -7.73 6.56 -18.15
C PRO A 468 -7.26 8.02 -18.15
N GLY A 469 -6.28 8.34 -19.00
CA GLY A 469 -5.79 9.71 -19.20
C GLY A 469 -5.11 10.37 -17.99
N ALA A 470 -4.96 9.63 -16.88
CA ALA A 470 -4.24 10.09 -15.70
C ALA A 470 -2.73 10.26 -15.93
N TRP A 471 -2.23 9.87 -17.12
CA TRP A 471 -0.85 10.03 -17.59
C TRP A 471 -0.32 11.47 -17.47
N ASN A 472 -1.20 12.46 -17.62
CA ASN A 472 -0.83 13.88 -17.54
C ASN A 472 -0.44 14.28 -16.11
N ARG A 473 -1.04 13.64 -15.10
CA ARG A 473 -0.74 13.83 -13.67
C ARG A 473 0.26 12.80 -13.15
N PHE A 474 0.34 11.63 -13.78
CA PHE A 474 1.23 10.52 -13.41
C PHE A 474 1.97 10.03 -14.65
N ARG A 475 3.09 10.68 -14.97
CA ARG A 475 3.86 10.41 -16.20
C ARG A 475 4.33 8.96 -16.34
N ASP A 476 4.64 8.29 -15.23
CA ASP A 476 5.14 6.90 -15.15
C ASP A 476 4.13 5.83 -15.59
N TRP A 477 2.98 6.28 -16.08
CA TRP A 477 1.85 5.45 -16.43
C TRP A 477 1.61 5.53 -17.96
N LYS A 478 2.08 6.58 -18.65
CA LYS A 478 1.78 6.96 -20.06
C LYS A 478 1.86 5.85 -21.12
N ASN A 479 2.53 4.74 -20.85
CA ASN A 479 2.51 3.54 -21.69
C ASN A 479 2.86 2.28 -20.88
N PRO A 480 1.87 1.48 -20.42
CA PRO A 480 2.08 0.08 -20.16
C PRO A 480 1.93 -0.61 -21.51
N ASN A 481 2.86 -0.38 -22.45
CA ASN A 481 2.81 -1.07 -23.73
C ASN A 481 3.10 -2.55 -23.45
N VAL A 482 2.04 -3.33 -23.31
CA VAL A 482 2.01 -4.68 -22.75
C VAL A 482 2.86 -5.66 -23.59
N ARG A 483 3.18 -5.30 -24.83
CA ARG A 483 4.06 -6.06 -25.73
C ARG A 483 5.54 -5.70 -25.67
N VAL A 484 5.91 -4.56 -25.07
CA VAL A 484 7.31 -4.10 -24.97
C VAL A 484 7.95 -4.49 -23.63
N ALA A 485 7.15 -5.02 -22.69
CA ALA A 485 7.60 -5.42 -21.36
C ALA A 485 8.08 -6.89 -21.25
N VAL A 486 7.95 -7.68 -22.33
CA VAL A 486 8.36 -9.09 -22.42
C VAL A 486 9.60 -9.24 -23.27
#